data_AF-A0A3C0BF00-F1
#
_entry.id   AF-A0A3C0BF00-F1
#
_cell.length_a   1.000
_cell.length_b   1.000
_cell.length_c   1.000
_cell.angle_alpha   90.00
_cell.angle_beta   90.00
_cell.angle_gamma   90.00
#
_symmetry.space_group_name_H-M   'P 1'
#
loop_
_entity.id
_entity.type
_entity.pdbx_description
1 polymer ?
#
loop_
_entity_poly.entity_id
_entity_poly.type
_entity_poly.pdbx_seq_one_letter_code
_entity_poly.pdbx_strand_id
1 'polypeptide(L)'
;SGGQQQRVSIARALALKPEVLLFDEPTSALDPELTGEILAVIKDLAEERMTMVVVTHEMAFARDTSNHIIFMDGGVIVEEGDPQEVISNPRQARTKAFLARFNA
;
A
#
# COMPACT_ATOMS: atom_id res chain seq x y z
N SER A 1 20.05 -7.59 -5.43
CA SER A 1 19.48 -6.24 -5.20
C SER A 1 18.43 -6.32 -4.11
N GLY A 2 18.05 -5.18 -3.50
CA GLY A 2 17.01 -5.13 -2.47
C GLY A 2 15.68 -5.74 -2.95
N GLY A 3 15.27 -5.48 -4.20
CA GLY A 3 14.03 -6.03 -4.76
C GLY A 3 14.02 -7.56 -4.83
N GLN A 4 15.17 -8.19 -5.10
CA GLN A 4 15.25 -9.66 -5.06
C GLN A 4 15.10 -10.22 -3.64
N GLN A 5 15.67 -9.55 -2.64
CA GLN A 5 15.51 -9.95 -1.24
C GLN A 5 14.05 -9.82 -0.79
N GLN A 6 13.38 -8.75 -1.22
CA GLN A 6 11.96 -8.53 -0.96
C GLN A 6 11.09 -9.64 -1.57
N ARG A 7 11.32 -10.00 -2.84
CA ARG A 7 10.61 -11.12 -3.50
C ARG A 7 10.79 -12.45 -2.76
N VAL A 8 12.02 -12.76 -2.32
CA VAL A 8 12.28 -13.98 -1.55
C VAL A 8 11.55 -13.94 -0.21
N SER A 9 11.47 -12.78 0.44
CA SER A 9 10.70 -12.63 1.69
C SER A 9 9.19 -12.87 1.48
N ILE A 10 8.62 -12.32 0.40
CA ILE A 10 7.22 -12.54 0.02
C ILE A 10 6.98 -14.02 -0.28
N ALA A 11 7.82 -14.64 -1.10
CA ALA A 11 7.72 -16.06 -1.42
C ALA A 11 7.81 -16.94 -0.17
N ARG A 12 8.70 -16.61 0.78
CA ARG A 12 8.81 -17.29 2.07
C ARG A 12 7.54 -17.18 2.90
N ALA A 13 6.90 -16.00 2.94
CA ALA A 13 5.64 -15.81 3.65
C ALA A 13 4.51 -16.62 2.98
N LEU A 14 4.41 -16.59 1.66
CA LEU A 14 3.41 -17.33 0.88
C LEU A 14 3.56 -18.85 1.00
N ALA A 15 4.79 -19.36 1.17
CA ALA A 15 5.04 -20.79 1.36
C ALA A 15 4.31 -21.38 2.58
N LEU A 16 3.97 -20.54 3.57
CA LEU A 16 3.20 -20.93 4.75
C LEU A 16 1.68 -20.96 4.51
N LYS A 17 1.21 -20.56 3.32
CA LYS A 17 -0.21 -20.44 2.96
C LYS A 17 -1.03 -19.63 3.99
N PRO A 18 -0.61 -18.40 4.29
CA PRO A 18 -1.31 -17.57 5.27
C PRO A 18 -2.69 -17.17 4.77
N GLU A 19 -3.62 -16.94 5.70
CA GLU A 19 -4.94 -16.36 5.37
C GLU A 19 -4.84 -14.85 5.15
N VAL A 20 -3.85 -14.19 5.76
CA VAL A 20 -3.62 -12.74 5.69
C VAL A 20 -2.13 -12.42 5.56
N LEU A 21 -1.80 -11.47 4.69
CA LEU A 21 -0.46 -10.90 4.58
C LEU A 21 -0.40 -9.45 5.06
N LEU A 22 0.63 -9.12 5.85
CA LEU A 22 0.89 -7.77 6.31
C LEU A 22 2.15 -7.26 5.60
N PHE A 23 2.03 -6.12 4.91
CA PHE A 23 3.13 -5.43 4.26
C PHE A 23 3.38 -4.11 4.98
N ASP A 24 4.56 -3.97 5.56
CA ASP A 24 5.01 -2.75 6.22
C ASP A 24 6.03 -2.04 5.32
N GLU A 25 5.59 -0.98 4.65
CA GLU A 25 6.35 -0.19 3.67
C GLU A 25 7.25 -1.03 2.74
N PRO A 26 6.67 -1.94 1.94
CA PRO A 26 7.45 -2.97 1.24
C PRO A 26 8.40 -2.44 0.16
N THR A 27 8.35 -1.14 -0.15
CA THR A 27 9.12 -0.48 -1.21
C THR A 27 10.03 0.65 -0.70
N SER A 28 9.97 1.03 0.58
CA SER A 28 10.67 2.25 1.07
C SER A 28 12.19 2.16 1.05
N ALA A 29 12.75 0.95 1.08
CA ALA A 29 14.19 0.70 1.03
C ALA A 29 14.69 0.30 -0.37
N LEU A 30 13.88 0.48 -1.42
CA LEU A 30 14.19 0.06 -2.79
C LEU A 30 14.45 1.24 -3.71
N ASP A 31 15.32 1.01 -4.68
CA ASP A 31 15.52 1.95 -5.80
C ASP A 31 14.21 2.07 -6.61
N PRO A 32 13.88 3.26 -7.16
CA PRO A 32 12.63 3.48 -7.90
C PRO A 32 12.38 2.50 -9.06
N GLU A 33 13.46 2.04 -9.71
CA GLU A 33 13.40 1.04 -10.79
C GLU A 33 12.87 -0.32 -10.31
N LEU A 34 13.08 -0.68 -9.03
CA LEU A 34 12.67 -1.94 -8.43
C LEU A 34 11.32 -1.88 -7.74
N THR A 35 10.86 -0.68 -7.34
CA THR A 35 9.56 -0.45 -6.69
C THR A 35 8.42 -1.01 -7.54
N GLY A 36 8.42 -0.73 -8.85
CA GLY A 36 7.38 -1.21 -9.75
C GLY A 36 7.25 -2.74 -9.79
N GLU A 37 8.37 -3.46 -9.72
CA GLU A 37 8.38 -4.93 -9.71
C GLU A 37 7.73 -5.49 -8.44
N ILE A 38 7.97 -4.88 -7.28
CA ILE A 38 7.38 -5.31 -6.01
C ILE A 38 5.90 -5.00 -5.95
N LEU A 39 5.49 -3.80 -6.39
CA LEU A 39 4.08 -3.43 -6.44
C LEU A 39 3.29 -4.34 -7.39
N ALA A 40 3.89 -4.78 -8.50
CA ALA A 40 3.27 -5.74 -9.40
C ALA A 40 2.97 -7.07 -8.70
N VAL A 41 3.93 -7.63 -7.94
CA VAL A 41 3.71 -8.86 -7.18
C VAL A 41 2.59 -8.70 -6.15
N ILE A 42 2.55 -7.57 -5.44
CA ILE A 42 1.49 -7.32 -4.44
C ILE A 42 0.12 -7.17 -5.12
N LYS A 43 0.08 -6.53 -6.30
CA LYS A 43 -1.13 -6.41 -7.10
C LYS A 43 -1.64 -7.78 -7.58
N ASP A 44 -0.76 -8.64 -8.07
CA ASP A 44 -1.11 -10.00 -8.48
C ASP A 44 -1.74 -10.78 -7.31
N LEU A 45 -1.19 -10.66 -6.10
CA LEU A 45 -1.76 -11.27 -4.89
C LEU A 45 -3.16 -10.73 -4.55
N ALA A 46 -3.38 -9.42 -4.75
CA ALA A 46 -4.70 -8.82 -4.56
C ALA A 46 -5.71 -9.35 -5.59
N GLU A 47 -5.30 -9.53 -6.85
CA GLU A 47 -6.12 -10.12 -7.91
C GLU A 47 -6.48 -11.59 -7.60
N GLU A 48 -5.57 -12.33 -6.95
CA GLU A 48 -5.79 -13.68 -6.43
C GLU A 48 -6.68 -13.72 -5.16
N ARG A 49 -7.20 -12.57 -4.71
CA ARG A 49 -8.03 -12.42 -3.50
C ARG A 49 -7.32 -12.79 -2.20
N MET A 50 -6.01 -12.63 -2.13
CA MET A 50 -5.28 -12.68 -0.86
C MET A 50 -5.75 -11.52 0.03
N THR A 51 -6.03 -11.80 1.31
CA THR A 51 -6.35 -10.73 2.27
C THR A 51 -5.06 -10.04 2.67
N MET A 52 -5.00 -8.71 2.55
CA MET A 52 -3.77 -7.96 2.82
C MET A 52 -4.04 -6.68 3.60
N VAL A 53 -3.08 -6.32 4.44
CA VAL A 53 -2.95 -4.97 5.01
C VAL A 53 -1.61 -4.41 4.55
N VAL A 54 -1.65 -3.25 3.88
CA VAL A 54 -0.46 -2.63 3.29
C VAL A 54 -0.30 -1.22 3.84
N VAL A 55 0.84 -0.98 4.49
CA VAL A 55 1.32 0.37 4.81
C VAL A 55 2.19 0.83 3.65
N THR A 56 1.86 1.96 3.03
CA THR A 56 2.57 2.46 1.86
C THR A 56 2.44 3.97 1.70
N HIS A 57 3.45 4.56 1.06
CA HIS A 57 3.40 5.94 0.55
C HIS A 57 3.09 6.01 -0.96
N GLU A 58 2.91 4.86 -1.62
CA GLU A 58 2.60 4.76 -3.05
C GLU A 58 1.10 4.99 -3.30
N MET A 59 0.67 6.25 -3.36
CA MET A 59 -0.76 6.63 -3.42
C MET A 59 -1.47 6.09 -4.67
N ALA A 60 -0.80 6.03 -5.82
CA ALA A 60 -1.37 5.46 -7.04
C ALA A 60 -1.68 3.96 -6.85
N PHE A 61 -0.75 3.21 -6.26
CA PHE A 61 -0.94 1.81 -5.93
C PHE A 61 -2.09 1.61 -4.93
N ALA A 62 -2.11 2.42 -3.86
CA ALA A 62 -3.16 2.35 -2.84
C ALA A 62 -4.55 2.61 -3.45
N ARG A 63 -4.67 3.62 -4.32
CA ARG A 63 -5.92 3.95 -5.02
C ARG A 63 -6.40 2.83 -5.93
N ASP A 64 -5.47 2.23 -6.68
CA ASP A 64 -5.82 1.34 -7.79
C ASP A 64 -5.98 -0.13 -7.35
N THR A 65 -5.42 -0.51 -6.19
CA THR A 65 -5.36 -1.91 -5.72
C THR A 65 -6.18 -2.16 -4.46
N SER A 66 -6.36 -1.15 -3.59
CA SER A 66 -7.02 -1.36 -2.30
C SER A 66 -8.53 -1.43 -2.44
N ASN A 67 -9.21 -2.15 -1.54
CA ASN A 67 -10.66 -2.10 -1.40
C ASN A 67 -11.11 -1.06 -0.35
N HIS A 68 -10.20 -0.66 0.54
CA HIS A 68 -10.44 0.26 1.63
C HIS A 68 -9.14 0.99 1.96
N ILE A 69 -9.22 2.27 2.27
CA ILE A 69 -8.06 3.10 2.67
C ILE A 69 -8.29 3.65 4.07
N ILE A 70 -7.22 3.66 4.87
CA ILE A 70 -7.17 4.26 6.20
C ILE A 70 -6.06 5.30 6.18
N PHE A 71 -6.43 6.56 6.41
CA PHE A 71 -5.49 7.66 6.64
C PHE A 71 -5.31 7.87 8.14
N MET A 72 -4.06 7.80 8.59
CA MET A 72 -3.67 8.00 9.98
C MET A 72 -2.79 9.23 10.13
N ASP A 73 -3.01 10.00 11.19
CA ASP A 73 -2.15 11.11 11.60
C ASP A 73 -2.16 11.21 13.13
N GLY A 74 -1.02 11.54 13.75
CA GLY A 74 -0.91 11.66 15.21
C GLY A 74 -1.27 10.39 16.00
N GLY A 75 -1.14 9.21 15.39
CA GLY A 75 -1.46 7.92 16.02
C GLY A 75 -2.94 7.56 16.08
N VAL A 76 -3.80 8.28 15.35
CA VAL A 76 -5.24 7.99 15.25
C VAL A 76 -5.67 7.84 13.79
N ILE A 77 -6.75 7.10 13.56
CA ILE A 77 -7.43 7.07 12.27
C ILE A 77 -8.19 8.38 12.12
N VAL A 78 -7.83 9.16 11.12
CA VAL A 78 -8.43 10.47 10.85
C VAL A 78 -9.53 10.36 9.81
N GLU A 79 -9.30 9.55 8.77
CA GLU A 79 -10.25 9.32 7.70
C GLU A 79 -10.08 7.90 7.15
N GLU A 80 -11.18 7.24 6.81
CA GLU A 80 -11.16 5.92 6.20
C GLU A 80 -12.37 5.73 5.28
N GLY A 81 -12.26 4.82 4.32
CA GLY A 81 -13.36 4.51 3.40
C GLY A 81 -12.90 4.01 2.04
N ASP A 82 -13.76 4.22 1.04
CA ASP A 82 -13.49 3.87 -0.35
C ASP A 82 -12.23 4.59 -0.87
N PRO A 83 -11.32 3.90 -1.57
CA PRO A 83 -10.09 4.50 -2.09
C PRO A 83 -10.31 5.74 -2.95
N GLN A 84 -11.34 5.75 -3.79
CA GLN A 84 -11.63 6.89 -4.65
C GLN A 84 -12.14 8.08 -3.85
N GLU A 85 -12.97 7.83 -2.82
CA GLU A 85 -13.43 8.89 -1.93
C GLU A 85 -12.28 9.46 -1.09
N VAL A 86 -11.49 8.62 -0.41
CA VAL A 86 -10.46 9.08 0.51
C VAL A 86 -9.30 9.78 -0.22
N ILE A 87 -8.88 9.28 -1.39
CA ILE A 87 -7.75 9.87 -2.14
C ILE A 87 -8.21 11.02 -3.04
N SER A 88 -9.30 10.86 -3.79
CA SER A 88 -9.69 11.86 -4.80
C SER A 88 -10.61 12.94 -4.23
N ASN A 89 -11.42 12.62 -3.22
CA ASN A 89 -12.39 13.54 -2.61
C ASN A 89 -12.31 13.54 -1.07
N PRO A 90 -11.12 13.72 -0.47
CA PRO A 90 -10.94 13.68 0.98
C PRO A 90 -11.86 14.68 1.68
N ARG A 91 -12.47 14.29 2.79
CA ARG A 91 -13.37 15.14 3.58
C ARG A 91 -12.62 15.87 4.68
N GLN A 92 -11.66 15.22 5.33
CA GLN A 92 -10.92 15.80 6.46
C GLN A 92 -9.85 16.79 6.01
N ALA A 93 -9.70 17.89 6.75
CA ALA A 93 -8.70 18.92 6.46
C ALA A 93 -7.26 18.38 6.51
N ARG A 94 -6.99 17.43 7.43
CA ARG A 94 -5.67 16.79 7.55
C ARG A 94 -5.35 15.90 6.35
N THR A 95 -6.30 15.06 5.92
CA THR A 95 -6.15 14.22 4.72
C THR A 95 -5.92 15.08 3.48
N LYS A 96 -6.68 16.16 3.31
CA LYS A 96 -6.47 17.15 2.23
C LYS A 96 -5.06 17.73 2.25
N ALA A 97 -4.61 18.20 3.41
CA ALA A 97 -3.28 18.80 3.56
C ALA A 97 -2.15 17.80 3.28
N PHE A 98 -2.33 16.53 3.67
CA PHE A 98 -1.38 15.47 3.38
C PHE A 98 -1.31 15.17 1.88
N LEU A 99 -2.45 14.89 1.24
CA LEU A 99 -2.51 14.54 -0.19
C LEU A 99 -2.05 15.68 -1.11
N ALA A 100 -2.27 16.93 -0.70
CA ALA A 100 -1.78 18.10 -1.45
C ALA A 100 -0.25 18.12 -1.63
N ARG A 101 0.51 17.45 -0.75
CA ARG A 101 1.98 17.34 -0.88
C ARG A 101 2.44 16.37 -1.96
N PHE A 102 1.57 15.43 -2.37
CA PHE A 102 1.88 14.39 -3.35
C PHE A 102 1.31 14.70 -4.75
N ASN A 103 0.41 15.69 -4.85
CA ASN A 103 -0.15 16.18 -6.11
C ASN A 103 0.53 17.48 -6.60
N ALA A 104 1.63 17.90 -5.96
CA ALA A 104 2.38 19.11 -6.27
C ALA A 104 3.58 18.83 -7.18
#